data_AF-A0AAV5REP9-F1
#
_entry.id   AF-A0AAV5REP9-F1
#
_cell.length_a   1.000
_cell.length_b   1.000
_cell.length_c   1.000
_cell.angle_alpha   90.00
_cell.angle_beta   90.00
_cell.angle_gamma   90.00
#
_symmetry.space_group_name_H-M   'P 1'
#
loop_
_entity.id
_entity.type
_entity.pdbx_description
1 polymer ?
#
loop_
_entity_poly.entity_id
_entity_poly.type
_entity_poly.pdbx_seq_one_letter_code
_entity_poly.pdbx_strand_id
1 'polypeptide(L)'
;MSLPYICKRCLDTNSQKSFSELPGGHQCSKCIDQYTAFKWKTLSGEIMKTHLCFNCAQKSSACQVCGLDVVYFIPVELRDRTLKIITLEGGDINDNGLVRKIMDLVREEVKS
;
A
#
# COMPACT_ATOMS: atom_id res chain seq x y z
N MET A 1 -1.04 3.94 20.97
CA MET A 1 -1.43 4.60 19.70
C MET A 1 -0.70 3.88 18.56
N SER A 2 -1.43 3.19 17.69
CA SER A 2 -0.86 2.52 16.53
C SER A 2 -0.59 3.54 15.42
N LEU A 3 0.66 3.62 14.94
CA LEU A 3 0.98 4.41 13.75
C LEU A 3 0.27 3.81 12.53
N PRO A 4 -0.26 4.65 11.62
CA PRO A 4 -0.92 4.16 10.40
C PRO A 4 0.08 3.47 9.47
N TYR A 5 -0.37 2.42 8.78
CA TYR A 5 0.40 1.60 7.85
C TYR A 5 0.43 2.26 6.46
N ILE A 6 1.37 3.18 6.26
CA ILE A 6 1.46 4.06 5.07
C ILE A 6 2.81 3.87 4.38
N CYS A 7 2.82 3.84 3.04
CA CYS A 7 4.05 3.73 2.25
C CYS A 7 4.82 5.06 2.18
N LYS A 8 6.12 4.98 1.84
CA LYS A 8 7.00 6.17 1.75
C LYS A 8 6.54 7.21 0.72
N ARG A 9 5.76 6.82 -0.29
CA ARG A 9 5.22 7.74 -1.31
C ARG A 9 4.08 8.60 -0.77
N CYS A 10 3.24 8.02 0.09
CA CYS A 10 2.11 8.73 0.69
C CYS A 10 2.51 9.47 1.97
N LEU A 11 3.58 9.03 2.61
CA LEU A 11 4.23 9.72 3.72
C LEU A 11 5.25 10.72 3.16
N ASP A 12 4.76 11.84 2.61
CA ASP A 12 5.62 12.93 2.13
C ASP A 12 6.67 13.30 3.20
N THR A 13 7.94 13.37 2.81
CA THR A 13 9.10 13.47 3.73
C THR A 13 9.07 14.69 4.65
N ASN A 14 8.22 15.68 4.39
CA ASN A 14 8.11 16.93 5.14
C ASN A 14 6.69 17.27 5.62
N SER A 15 5.71 16.35 5.54
CA SER A 15 4.43 16.59 6.22
C SER A 15 4.67 16.56 7.73
N GLN A 16 4.34 17.64 8.46
CA GLN A 16 4.18 17.54 9.91
C GLN A 16 3.27 16.34 10.18
N LYS A 17 3.78 15.39 10.96
CA LYS A 17 3.16 14.08 11.21
C LYS A 17 1.93 14.19 12.13
N SER A 18 1.14 15.25 12.00
CA SER A 18 -0.11 15.45 12.70
C SER A 18 -1.25 14.86 11.87
N PHE A 19 -1.46 13.56 12.05
CA PHE A 19 -2.68 12.91 11.59
C PHE A 19 -3.86 13.43 12.41
N SER A 20 -4.94 13.81 11.74
CA SER A 20 -6.21 14.09 12.39
C SER A 20 -7.14 12.89 12.23
N GLU A 21 -7.70 12.41 13.33
CA GLU A 21 -8.75 11.39 13.28
C GLU A 21 -10.00 11.99 12.64
N LEU A 22 -10.59 11.24 11.72
CA LEU A 22 -11.89 11.54 11.16
C LEU A 22 -12.97 10.88 12.01
N PRO A 23 -13.90 11.66 12.60
CA PRO A 23 -15.04 11.10 13.31
C PRO A 23 -16.00 10.45 12.32
N GLY A 24 -16.61 9.31 12.73
CA GLY A 24 -17.76 8.74 12.00
C GLY A 24 -17.57 7.42 11.28
N GLY A 25 -16.90 6.42 11.90
CA GLY A 25 -16.98 5.01 11.51
C GLY A 25 -16.92 4.75 10.01
N HIS A 26 -15.75 4.96 9.40
CA HIS A 26 -15.58 4.82 7.96
C HIS A 26 -15.57 3.35 7.56
N GLN A 27 -16.21 3.02 6.43
CA GLN A 27 -16.16 1.67 5.89
C GLN A 27 -14.82 1.42 5.17
N CYS A 28 -14.16 0.31 5.46
CA CYS A 28 -12.96 -0.11 4.75
C CYS A 28 -13.27 -0.42 3.28
N SER A 29 -12.34 -0.13 2.36
CA SER A 29 -12.54 -0.47 0.94
C SER A 29 -12.28 -1.95 0.62
N LYS A 30 -11.60 -2.68 1.52
CA LYS A 30 -11.25 -4.10 1.34
C LYS A 30 -12.09 -5.06 2.19
N CYS A 31 -12.50 -4.64 3.38
CA CYS A 31 -13.47 -5.37 4.20
C CYS A 31 -14.71 -4.50 4.42
N ILE A 32 -15.82 -5.10 4.86
CA ILE A 32 -17.06 -4.34 5.13
C ILE A 32 -17.07 -3.68 6.52
N ASP A 33 -16.02 -3.86 7.32
CA ASP A 33 -15.95 -3.36 8.68
C ASP A 33 -15.71 -1.85 8.74
N GLN A 34 -16.19 -1.26 9.83
CA GLN A 34 -15.95 0.14 10.16
C GLN A 34 -14.61 0.33 10.86
N TYR A 35 -13.93 1.46 10.58
CA TYR A 35 -12.67 1.82 11.21
C TYR A 35 -12.53 3.35 11.36
N THR A 36 -11.61 3.77 12.22
CA THR A 36 -11.22 5.18 12.36
C THR A 36 -10.30 5.57 11.21
N ALA A 37 -10.77 6.46 10.33
CA ALA A 37 -9.94 6.99 9.27
C ALA A 37 -9.06 8.14 9.78
N PHE A 38 -7.91 8.33 9.14
CA PHE A 38 -7.01 9.44 9.39
C PHE A 38 -6.95 10.33 8.15
N LYS A 39 -6.86 11.64 8.36
CA LYS A 39 -6.60 12.63 7.32
C LYS A 39 -5.45 13.56 7.68
N TRP A 40 -4.75 14.04 6.66
CA TRP A 40 -3.72 15.06 6.79
C TRP A 40 -3.62 15.88 5.50
N LYS A 41 -3.00 17.04 5.61
CA LYS A 41 -2.71 17.90 4.47
C LYS A 41 -1.26 17.66 4.04
N THR A 42 -1.03 17.41 2.75
CA THR A 42 0.31 17.32 2.17
C THR A 42 0.90 18.71 1.99
N LEU A 43 2.18 18.78 1.63
CA LEU A 43 2.82 20.06 1.29
C LEU A 43 2.25 20.68 0.01
N SER A 44 1.81 19.86 -0.95
CA SER A 44 1.12 20.31 -2.17
C SER A 44 -0.25 20.94 -1.87
N GLY A 45 -0.73 20.84 -0.62
CA GLY A 45 -2.03 21.33 -0.20
C GLY A 45 -3.17 20.34 -0.42
N GLU A 46 -2.87 19.17 -0.99
CA GLU A 46 -3.82 18.09 -1.18
C GLU A 46 -4.17 17.45 0.17
N ILE A 47 -5.42 17.01 0.31
CA ILE A 47 -5.88 16.33 1.52
C ILE A 47 -5.82 14.83 1.26
N MET A 48 -4.94 14.15 1.98
CA MET A 48 -4.85 12.70 1.95
C MET A 48 -5.69 12.11 3.07
N LYS A 49 -6.31 10.96 2.80
CA LYS A 49 -7.08 10.19 3.78
C LYS A 49 -6.82 8.70 3.65
N THR A 50 -6.95 7.98 4.75
CA THR A 50 -6.94 6.51 4.73
C THR A 50 -8.26 5.97 4.20
N HIS A 51 -8.18 4.90 3.42
CA HIS A 51 -9.31 4.16 2.84
C HIS A 51 -9.39 2.69 3.31
N LEU A 52 -8.31 2.17 3.92
CA LEU A 52 -8.26 0.82 4.48
C LEU A 52 -8.13 0.86 6.00
N CYS A 53 -8.75 -0.13 6.67
CA CYS A 53 -8.51 -0.38 8.08
C CYS A 53 -7.08 -0.90 8.32
N PHE A 54 -6.57 -0.72 9.54
CA PHE A 54 -5.20 -1.12 9.91
C PHE A 54 -4.96 -2.62 9.68
N ASN A 55 -5.93 -3.47 10.02
CA ASN A 55 -5.81 -4.91 9.88
C ASN A 55 -5.70 -5.34 8.42
N CYS A 56 -6.51 -4.79 7.52
CA CYS A 56 -6.42 -5.10 6.09
C CYS A 56 -5.10 -4.62 5.48
N ALA A 57 -4.68 -3.42 5.86
CA ALA A 57 -3.41 -2.86 5.42
C ALA A 57 -2.23 -3.73 5.85
N GLN A 58 -2.16 -4.09 7.14
CA GLN A 58 -1.10 -4.94 7.69
C GLN A 58 -1.13 -6.35 7.08
N LYS A 59 -2.30 -6.99 6.99
CA LYS A 59 -2.43 -8.37 6.48
C LYS A 59 -2.00 -8.50 5.02
N SER A 60 -2.26 -7.48 4.21
CA SER A 60 -1.91 -7.50 2.79
C SER A 60 -0.65 -6.70 2.46
N SER A 61 0.07 -6.19 3.47
CA SER A 61 1.20 -5.27 3.32
C SER A 61 0.92 -4.11 2.36
N ALA A 62 -0.30 -3.57 2.43
CA ALA A 62 -0.81 -2.54 1.53
C ALA A 62 -0.95 -1.20 2.25
N CYS A 63 -0.62 -0.10 1.59
CA CYS A 63 -0.73 1.25 2.13
C CYS A 63 -2.19 1.62 2.42
N GLN A 64 -2.49 2.16 3.60
CA GLN A 64 -3.84 2.61 3.97
C GLN A 64 -4.41 3.71 3.07
N VAL A 65 -3.57 4.42 2.31
CA VAL A 65 -3.98 5.52 1.42
C VAL A 65 -4.18 5.05 -0.01
N CYS A 66 -3.11 4.55 -0.64
CA CYS A 66 -3.12 4.21 -2.06
C CYS A 66 -3.50 2.74 -2.33
N GLY A 67 -3.57 1.88 -1.32
CA GLY A 67 -3.87 0.45 -1.48
C GLY A 67 -2.78 -0.38 -2.16
N LEU A 68 -1.68 0.24 -2.58
CA LEU A 68 -0.52 -0.43 -3.18
C LEU A 68 0.38 -1.05 -2.12
N ASP A 69 1.19 -2.02 -2.53
CA ASP A 69 2.23 -2.59 -1.68
C ASP A 69 3.19 -1.50 -1.14
N VAL A 70 3.52 -1.58 0.15
CA VAL A 70 4.34 -0.54 0.81
C VAL A 70 5.83 -0.58 0.46
N VAL A 71 6.32 -1.68 -0.11
CA VAL A 71 7.73 -1.91 -0.46
C VAL A 71 7.97 -1.64 -1.95
N TYR A 72 7.19 -2.28 -2.80
CA TYR A 72 7.36 -2.32 -4.25
C TYR A 72 6.47 -1.31 -4.99
N PHE A 73 5.46 -0.74 -4.31
CA PHE A 73 4.52 0.23 -4.89
C PHE A 73 3.77 -0.28 -6.13
N ILE A 74 3.46 -1.57 -6.14
CA ILE A 74 2.66 -2.26 -7.18
C ILE A 74 1.33 -2.75 -6.57
N PRO A 75 0.33 -3.11 -7.39
CA PRO A 75 -0.87 -3.80 -6.92
C PRO A 75 -0.53 -5.09 -6.17
N VAL A 76 -1.24 -5.36 -5.09
CA VAL A 76 -1.01 -6.50 -4.20
C VAL A 76 -1.13 -7.83 -4.94
N GLU A 77 -2.08 -7.92 -5.87
CA GLU A 77 -2.34 -9.09 -6.70
C GLU A 77 -1.15 -9.42 -7.62
N LEU A 78 -0.48 -8.38 -8.14
CA LEU A 78 0.71 -8.50 -8.97
C LEU A 78 1.92 -8.98 -8.15
N ARG A 79 2.09 -8.42 -6.94
CA ARG A 79 3.11 -8.89 -6.00
C ARG A 79 2.92 -10.38 -5.69
N ASP A 80 1.72 -10.77 -5.30
CA ASP A 80 1.44 -12.14 -4.84
C ASP A 80 1.58 -13.15 -5.99
N ARG A 81 1.13 -12.81 -7.20
CA ARG A 81 1.36 -13.63 -8.41
C ARG A 81 2.85 -13.81 -8.68
N THR A 82 3.62 -12.73 -8.60
CA THR A 82 5.06 -12.80 -8.88
C THR A 82 5.78 -13.63 -7.82
N LEU A 83 5.54 -13.38 -6.54
CA LEU A 83 6.12 -14.15 -5.44
C LEU A 83 5.83 -15.65 -5.57
N LYS A 84 4.61 -16.00 -5.99
CA LYS A 84 4.24 -17.39 -6.29
C LYS A 84 5.08 -17.99 -7.41
N ILE A 85 5.25 -17.28 -8.53
CA ILE A 85 6.09 -17.74 -9.66
C ILE A 85 7.53 -17.98 -9.19
N ILE A 86 8.11 -17.03 -8.46
CA ILE A 86 9.49 -17.14 -7.95
C ILE A 86 9.65 -18.34 -7.02
N THR A 87 8.69 -18.54 -6.12
CA THR A 87 8.70 -19.69 -5.20
C THR A 87 8.63 -21.02 -5.95
N LEU A 88 7.87 -21.08 -7.05
CA LEU A 88 7.76 -22.28 -7.89
C LEU A 88 9.01 -22.52 -8.75
N GLU A 89 9.66 -21.46 -9.23
CA GLU A 89 10.87 -21.53 -10.06
C GLU A 89 12.16 -21.69 -9.24
N GLY A 90 12.08 -21.79 -7.91
CA GLY A 90 13.23 -21.93 -7.02
C GLY A 90 14.12 -20.68 -6.97
N GLY A 91 13.58 -19.51 -7.30
CA GLY A 91 14.33 -18.26 -7.29
C GLY A 91 14.51 -17.70 -5.87
N ASP A 92 15.71 -17.20 -5.58
CA ASP A 92 16.00 -16.55 -4.31
C ASP A 92 15.26 -15.21 -4.17
N ILE A 93 14.47 -15.07 -3.10
CA ILE A 93 13.69 -13.86 -2.77
C ILE A 93 14.55 -12.60 -2.50
N ASN A 94 15.86 -12.78 -2.30
CA ASN A 94 16.80 -11.69 -1.98
C ASN A 94 17.50 -11.12 -3.23
N ASP A 95 17.23 -11.67 -4.43
CA ASP A 95 17.86 -11.16 -5.64
C ASP A 95 17.20 -9.84 -6.07
N ASN A 96 18.01 -8.79 -6.27
CA ASN A 96 17.55 -7.50 -6.78
C ASN A 96 16.91 -7.61 -8.19
N GLY A 97 17.06 -8.76 -8.86
CA GLY A 97 16.36 -9.13 -10.08
C GLY A 97 14.83 -9.27 -9.93
N LEU A 98 14.32 -9.48 -8.72
CA LEU A 98 12.88 -9.64 -8.43
C LEU A 98 12.07 -8.42 -8.89
N VAL A 99 12.52 -7.23 -8.49
CA VAL A 99 11.84 -5.96 -8.79
C VAL A 99 11.81 -5.71 -10.30
N ARG A 100 12.87 -6.10 -11.02
CA ARG A 100 12.95 -5.96 -12.47
C ARG A 100 11.99 -6.92 -13.18
N LYS A 101 11.97 -8.20 -12.79
CA LYS A 101 11.00 -9.19 -13.30
C LYS A 101 9.56 -8.77 -13.03
N ILE A 102 9.28 -8.26 -11.82
CA ILE A 102 7.98 -7.69 -11.45
C ILE A 102 7.61 -6.55 -12.41
N MET A 103 8.50 -5.56 -12.57
CA MET A 103 8.23 -4.40 -13.43
C MET A 103 8.02 -4.80 -14.90
N ASP A 104 8.74 -5.81 -15.38
CA ASP A 104 8.57 -6.33 -16.74
C ASP A 104 7.21 -7.03 -16.91
N LEU A 105 6.78 -7.87 -15.96
CA LEU A 105 5.44 -8.48 -15.97
C LEU A 105 4.32 -7.44 -15.90
N VAL A 106 4.47 -6.42 -15.04
CA VAL A 106 3.51 -5.32 -14.91
C VAL A 106 3.43 -4.52 -16.21
N ARG A 107 4.56 -4.30 -16.89
CA ARG A 107 4.60 -3.58 -18.18
C ARG A 107 3.85 -4.33 -19.27
N GLU A 108 3.91 -5.66 -19.29
CA GLU A 108 3.18 -6.48 -20.28
C GLU A 108 1.68 -6.50 -19.98
N GLU A 109 1.24 -6.59 -18.72
CA GLU A 109 -0.20 -6.52 -18.38
C GLU A 109 -0.83 -5.15 -18.68
N VAL A 110 -0.10 -4.04 -18.52
CA VAL A 110 -0.63 -2.69 -18.78
C VAL A 110 -0.72 -2.37 -20.29
N LYS A 111 -0.05 -3.15 -21.15
CA LYS A 111 -0.10 -2.99 -22.62
C LYS A 111 -1.20 -3.81 -23.30
N SER A 112 -1.81 -4.77 -22.60
CA SER A 112 -2.91 -5.60 -23.10
C SER A 112 -4.27 -4.99 -22.77
#